data_AF-A0A369VG96-F1
#
_entry.id   AF-A0A369VG96-F1
#
_cell.length_a   1.000
_cell.length_b   1.000
_cell.length_c   1.000
_cell.angle_alpha   90.00
_cell.angle_beta   90.00
_cell.angle_gamma   90.00
#
_symmetry.space_group_name_H-M   'P 1'
#
loop_
_entity.id
_entity.type
_entity.pdbx_description
1 polymer ?
#
loop_
_entity_poly.entity_id
_entity_poly.type
_entity_poly.pdbx_seq_one_letter_code
_entity_poly.pdbx_strand_id
1 'polypeptide(L)'
;MEALGLAGVPREQPLLYPGAWPRESGLLDGDRLLPLDRPVHEDGGDRVPVLAIGSNASPGQLRHKMAEFGVDSPIPMVRSRVTGLDVGVSAHVSRMGYVSASPVGAPGVVRELFVLWLDPEQLAVIDASEGVPMAGGNFDRAWLPAADVRVQTPDGAVLDGAHVYVNRHGVLHDGTGAPRRHPGEQRPLITDLLRASPRLRALFGATPEEFCARARADRTLCDRGTRLFAEERRVTASGLERYVRRDPDGEPGPPPAPPAP
;
A
#
# COMPACT_ATOMS: atom_id res chain seq x y z
N MET A 1 6.66 -18.80 9.05
CA MET A 1 5.72 -18.24 8.03
C MET A 1 5.30 -19.23 6.95
N GLU A 2 6.18 -20.14 6.48
CA GLU A 2 5.85 -21.09 5.40
C GLU A 2 4.65 -21.98 5.72
N ALA A 3 4.64 -22.60 6.91
CA ALA A 3 3.52 -23.42 7.38
C ALA A 3 2.19 -22.65 7.49
N LEU A 4 2.24 -21.32 7.60
CA LEU A 4 1.07 -20.44 7.66
C LEU A 4 0.64 -19.94 6.26
N GLY A 5 1.39 -20.27 5.20
CA GLY A 5 1.15 -19.75 3.85
C GLY A 5 1.46 -18.26 3.69
N LEU A 6 2.23 -17.66 4.60
CA LEU A 6 2.49 -16.21 4.66
C LEU A 6 3.86 -15.81 4.11
N ALA A 7 4.65 -16.77 3.62
CA ALA A 7 6.03 -16.54 3.17
C ALA A 7 6.15 -15.94 1.76
N GLY A 8 5.06 -15.93 0.98
CA GLY A 8 5.07 -15.43 -0.40
C GLY A 8 5.48 -13.95 -0.48
N VAL A 9 6.28 -13.62 -1.50
CA VAL A 9 6.80 -12.28 -1.73
C VAL A 9 6.23 -11.73 -3.05
N PRO A 10 5.19 -10.89 -3.02
CA PRO A 10 4.63 -10.23 -4.20
C PRO A 10 5.66 -9.54 -5.11
N ARG A 11 6.71 -8.94 -4.52
CA ARG A 11 7.81 -8.31 -5.26
C ARG A 11 8.59 -9.31 -6.15
N GLU A 12 8.72 -10.57 -5.72
CA GLU A 12 9.40 -11.62 -6.48
C GLU A 12 8.44 -12.43 -7.36
N GLN A 13 7.18 -12.58 -6.91
CA GLN A 13 6.13 -13.34 -7.56
C GLN A 13 4.90 -12.43 -7.75
N PRO A 14 4.84 -11.65 -8.85
CA PRO A 14 3.91 -10.52 -8.97
C PRO A 14 2.44 -10.93 -8.93
N LEU A 15 2.14 -12.12 -9.44
CA LEU A 15 0.78 -12.67 -9.45
C LEU A 15 0.29 -13.10 -8.05
N LEU A 16 1.17 -13.12 -7.04
CA LEU A 16 0.75 -13.26 -5.64
C LEU A 16 0.20 -11.97 -5.07
N TYR A 17 0.45 -10.79 -5.68
CA TYR A 17 0.01 -9.51 -5.13
C TYR A 17 -1.51 -9.51 -4.85
N PRO A 18 -1.98 -8.99 -3.70
CA PRO A 18 -1.23 -8.27 -2.65
C PRO A 18 -0.45 -9.16 -1.67
N GLY A 19 -0.42 -10.47 -1.88
CA GLY A 19 0.17 -11.44 -0.97
C GLY A 19 -0.84 -11.94 0.05
N ALA A 20 -0.48 -13.00 0.77
CA ALA A 20 -1.31 -13.53 1.83
C ALA A 20 -1.28 -12.60 3.05
N TRP A 21 -2.46 -12.28 3.58
CA TRP A 21 -2.64 -11.49 4.79
C TRP A 21 -2.83 -12.43 5.98
N PRO A 22 -2.30 -12.12 7.18
CA PRO A 22 -2.60 -12.86 8.38
C PRO A 22 -4.09 -12.85 8.69
N ARG A 23 -4.57 -13.88 9.40
CA ARG A 23 -5.96 -13.92 9.89
C ARG A 23 -6.14 -13.10 11.16
N GLU A 24 -5.10 -12.88 11.94
CA GLU A 24 -5.18 -12.22 13.24
C GLU A 24 -4.05 -11.21 13.37
N SER A 25 -4.13 -10.36 14.38
CA SER A 25 -3.00 -9.53 14.78
C SER A 25 -1.79 -10.42 15.12
N GLY A 26 -0.59 -9.92 14.87
CA GLY A 26 0.62 -10.66 15.18
C GLY A 26 1.86 -9.79 15.18
N LEU A 27 2.92 -10.29 15.79
CA LEU A 27 4.25 -9.71 15.78
C LEU A 27 5.08 -10.44 14.71
N LEU A 28 5.42 -9.74 13.63
CA LEU A 28 6.35 -10.27 12.63
C LEU A 28 7.77 -10.13 13.17
N ASP A 29 8.40 -11.26 13.48
CA ASP A 29 9.76 -11.34 14.03
C ASP A 29 10.58 -12.31 13.17
N GLY A 30 11.46 -11.77 12.34
CA GLY A 30 12.21 -12.53 11.34
C GLY A 30 11.30 -13.35 10.43
N ASP A 31 11.38 -14.68 10.54
CA ASP A 31 10.58 -15.62 9.75
C ASP A 31 9.31 -16.15 10.46
N ARG A 32 8.98 -15.55 11.61
CA ARG A 32 7.89 -15.96 12.49
C ARG A 32 6.82 -14.89 12.55
N LEU A 33 5.57 -15.34 12.70
CA LEU A 33 4.46 -14.50 13.10
C LEU A 33 4.04 -14.99 14.48
N LEU A 34 4.38 -14.24 15.52
CA LEU A 34 4.10 -14.56 16.91
C LEU A 34 2.75 -13.91 17.32
N PRO A 35 2.05 -14.47 18.32
CA PRO A 35 0.91 -13.79 18.92
C PRO A 35 1.28 -12.38 19.40
N LEU A 36 0.32 -11.46 19.35
CA LEU A 36 0.50 -10.10 19.83
C LEU A 36 -0.27 -9.93 21.14
N ASP A 37 0.46 -9.67 22.24
CA ASP A 37 -0.14 -9.59 23.58
C ASP A 37 -0.95 -8.32 23.83
N ARG A 38 -0.65 -7.23 23.10
CA ARG A 38 -1.39 -5.96 23.16
C ARG A 38 -1.44 -5.27 21.79
N PRO A 39 -2.59 -4.68 21.38
CA PRO A 39 -2.62 -3.77 20.24
C PRO A 39 -1.77 -2.54 20.59
N VAL A 40 -0.72 -2.23 19.82
CA VAL A 40 0.21 -1.16 20.21
C VAL A 40 -0.43 0.20 19.95
N HIS A 41 -0.22 1.18 20.85
CA HIS A 41 -0.84 2.51 20.88
C HIS A 41 0.05 3.49 21.70
N GLU A 42 1.18 3.87 21.11
CA GLU A 42 2.04 5.02 21.50
C GLU A 42 2.67 5.11 22.91
N ASP A 43 2.65 4.07 23.76
CA ASP A 43 3.42 4.09 25.03
C ASP A 43 4.95 4.14 24.77
N GLY A 44 5.50 5.36 24.70
CA GLY A 44 6.93 5.65 24.51
C GLY A 44 7.29 6.49 23.27
N GLY A 45 6.34 6.80 22.38
CA GLY A 45 6.55 7.71 21.24
C GLY A 45 7.36 7.18 20.04
N ASP A 46 7.90 5.97 20.09
CA ASP A 46 8.88 5.50 19.08
C ASP A 46 8.27 4.80 17.85
N ARG A 47 6.95 4.57 17.80
CA ARG A 47 6.33 3.84 16.68
C ARG A 47 5.20 4.60 16.02
N VAL A 48 5.23 4.63 14.69
CA VAL A 48 4.29 5.34 13.82
C VAL A 48 3.22 4.38 13.31
N PRO A 49 1.92 4.67 13.49
CA PRO A 49 0.85 3.85 12.94
C PRO A 49 0.71 4.06 11.42
N VAL A 50 0.80 2.98 10.66
CA VAL A 50 0.68 3.00 9.19
C VAL A 50 -0.35 1.97 8.74
N LEU A 51 -1.39 2.41 8.04
CA LEU A 51 -2.37 1.52 7.41
C LEU A 51 -1.71 0.77 6.24
N ALA A 52 -1.65 -0.54 6.36
CA ALA A 52 -1.16 -1.43 5.33
C ALA A 52 -2.25 -1.66 4.27
N ILE A 53 -2.02 -1.09 3.09
CA ILE A 53 -2.83 -1.33 1.90
C ILE A 53 -2.04 -2.22 0.94
N GLY A 54 -2.66 -3.29 0.46
CA GLY A 54 -2.02 -4.19 -0.48
C GLY A 54 -0.85 -4.96 0.13
N SER A 55 0.34 -4.87 -0.50
CA SER A 55 1.47 -5.75 -0.16
C SER A 55 2.12 -5.52 1.20
N ASN A 56 1.93 -4.35 1.80
CA ASN A 56 2.42 -4.08 3.16
C ASN A 56 1.67 -4.88 4.23
N ALA A 57 0.51 -5.48 3.90
CA ALA A 57 -0.19 -6.39 4.81
C ALA A 57 0.29 -7.84 4.69
N SER A 58 1.26 -8.13 3.80
CA SER A 58 1.84 -9.46 3.63
C SER A 58 3.16 -9.59 4.41
N PRO A 59 3.27 -10.53 5.38
CA PRO A 59 4.48 -10.72 6.18
C PRO A 59 5.71 -11.08 5.34
N GLY A 60 5.54 -11.96 4.34
CA GLY A 60 6.60 -12.31 3.40
C GLY A 60 7.15 -11.09 2.65
N GLN A 61 6.25 -10.17 2.22
CA GLN A 61 6.66 -8.92 1.59
C GLN A 61 7.41 -7.99 2.54
N LEU A 62 6.89 -7.79 3.75
CA LEU A 62 7.50 -6.93 4.76
C LEU A 62 8.91 -7.44 5.11
N ARG A 63 9.05 -8.73 5.40
CA ARG A 63 10.37 -9.35 5.67
C ARG A 63 11.33 -9.14 4.51
N HIS A 64 10.88 -9.35 3.27
CA HIS A 64 11.72 -9.14 2.10
C HIS A 64 12.21 -7.68 2.01
N LYS A 65 11.34 -6.70 2.26
CA LYS A 65 11.71 -5.28 2.31
C LYS A 65 12.73 -5.02 3.43
N MET A 66 12.47 -5.49 4.66
CA MET A 66 13.37 -5.24 5.79
C MET A 66 14.76 -5.87 5.60
N ALA A 67 14.81 -7.11 5.09
CA ALA A 67 16.05 -7.81 4.80
C ALA A 67 16.94 -7.10 3.76
N GLU A 68 16.34 -6.41 2.78
CA GLU A 68 17.08 -5.60 1.77
C GLU A 68 17.86 -4.44 2.41
N PHE A 69 17.44 -3.99 3.59
CA PHE A 69 18.05 -2.89 4.35
C PHE A 69 18.71 -3.34 5.66
N GLY A 70 18.77 -4.65 5.94
CA GLY A 70 19.39 -5.18 7.15
C GLY A 70 18.62 -4.87 8.45
N VAL A 71 17.32 -4.55 8.36
CA VAL A 71 16.46 -4.31 9.53
C VAL A 71 15.88 -5.64 10.01
N ASP A 72 16.06 -5.96 11.28
CA ASP A 72 15.60 -7.21 11.90
C ASP A 72 14.65 -7.01 13.09
N SER A 73 14.37 -5.76 13.46
CA SER A 73 13.45 -5.44 14.56
C SER A 73 12.02 -5.93 14.26
N PRO A 74 11.29 -6.46 15.26
CA PRO A 74 9.93 -6.95 15.06
C PRO A 74 8.93 -5.87 14.64
N ILE A 75 7.96 -6.24 13.79
CA ILE A 75 6.88 -5.35 13.32
C ILE A 75 5.54 -5.82 13.90
N PRO A 76 4.92 -5.06 14.81
CA PRO A 76 3.54 -5.31 15.22
C PRO A 76 2.57 -5.01 14.06
N MET A 77 1.78 -6.01 13.70
CA MET A 77 0.70 -5.94 12.72
C MET A 77 -0.63 -6.10 13.44
N VAL A 78 -1.39 -5.02 13.60
CA VAL A 78 -2.67 -5.02 14.33
C VAL A 78 -3.82 -5.02 13.35
N ARG A 79 -4.65 -6.08 13.35
CA ARG A 79 -5.88 -6.14 12.55
C ARG A 79 -6.91 -5.20 13.17
N SER A 80 -7.27 -4.14 12.46
CA SER A 80 -8.13 -3.06 12.93
C SER A 80 -9.34 -2.89 12.03
N ARG A 81 -10.45 -2.46 12.63
CA ARG A 81 -11.66 -2.03 11.91
C ARG A 81 -11.48 -0.58 11.47
N VAL A 82 -11.48 -0.34 10.17
CA VAL A 82 -11.29 0.97 9.55
C VAL A 82 -12.59 1.41 8.87
N THR A 83 -13.09 2.58 9.24
CA THR A 83 -14.29 3.19 8.63
C THR A 83 -13.89 4.43 7.83
N GLY A 84 -14.42 4.59 6.63
CA GLY A 84 -14.15 5.74 5.76
C GLY A 84 -13.13 5.48 4.64
N LEU A 85 -12.64 4.25 4.52
CA LEU A 85 -11.59 3.86 3.57
C LEU A 85 -11.96 2.55 2.85
N ASP A 86 -11.65 2.46 1.55
CA ASP A 86 -11.69 1.22 0.78
C ASP A 86 -10.37 1.00 0.02
N VAL A 87 -10.25 -0.17 -0.62
CA VAL A 87 -9.08 -0.59 -1.38
C VAL A 87 -9.39 -0.53 -2.87
N GLY A 88 -8.85 0.48 -3.54
CA GLY A 88 -8.94 0.70 -4.98
C GLY A 88 -7.74 0.15 -5.75
N VAL A 89 -7.79 0.28 -7.07
CA VAL A 89 -6.70 -0.08 -7.98
C VAL A 89 -5.88 1.15 -8.34
N SER A 90 -4.56 1.08 -8.16
CA SER A 90 -3.68 2.19 -8.52
C SER A 90 -3.68 2.44 -10.04
N ALA A 91 -3.53 3.71 -10.43
CA ALA A 91 -3.44 4.09 -11.83
C ALA A 91 -2.00 4.01 -12.37
N HIS A 92 -1.20 3.02 -11.94
CA HIS A 92 0.15 2.83 -12.45
C HIS A 92 0.50 1.36 -12.63
N VAL A 93 1.38 1.08 -13.58
CA VAL A 93 1.98 -0.25 -13.75
C VAL A 93 3.26 -0.30 -12.91
N SER A 94 3.28 -1.16 -11.89
CA SER A 94 4.47 -1.32 -11.06
C SER A 94 5.59 -1.96 -11.85
N ARG A 95 6.83 -1.51 -11.59
CA ARG A 95 8.06 -2.14 -12.10
C ARG A 95 8.25 -3.57 -11.58
N MET A 96 7.53 -3.94 -10.53
CA MET A 96 7.51 -5.30 -10.00
C MET A 96 6.56 -6.21 -10.77
N GLY A 97 5.84 -5.71 -11.78
CA GLY A 97 5.02 -6.54 -12.67
C GLY A 97 3.58 -6.77 -12.22
N TYR A 98 3.04 -5.89 -11.38
CA TYR A 98 1.64 -5.91 -10.95
C TYR A 98 1.02 -4.51 -11.06
N VAL A 99 -0.31 -4.43 -10.95
CA VAL A 99 -1.01 -3.16 -10.72
C VAL A 99 -1.41 -3.14 -9.26
N SER A 100 -0.84 -2.20 -8.49
CA SER A 100 -0.98 -2.24 -7.03
C SER A 100 -2.39 -1.86 -6.57
N ALA A 101 -2.67 -2.16 -5.31
CA ALA A 101 -3.76 -1.56 -4.57
C ALA A 101 -3.39 -0.13 -4.18
N SER A 102 -4.41 0.71 -3.98
CA SER A 102 -4.30 2.06 -3.45
C SER A 102 -5.45 2.32 -2.48
N PRO A 103 -5.25 3.11 -1.41
CA PRO A 103 -6.35 3.56 -0.58
C PRO A 103 -7.27 4.49 -1.38
N VAL A 104 -8.58 4.38 -1.14
CA VAL A 104 -9.58 5.31 -1.68
C VAL A 104 -10.52 5.78 -0.57
N GLY A 105 -10.87 7.06 -0.58
CA GLY A 105 -11.85 7.61 0.33
C GLY A 105 -13.22 6.98 0.08
N ALA A 106 -13.83 6.43 1.13
CA ALA A 106 -15.09 5.72 1.03
C ALA A 106 -15.93 5.94 2.29
N PRO A 107 -16.61 7.10 2.42
CA PRO A 107 -17.41 7.42 3.59
C PRO A 107 -18.42 6.31 3.92
N GLY A 108 -18.48 5.92 5.20
CA GLY A 108 -19.37 4.87 5.69
C GLY A 108 -18.96 3.43 5.36
N VAL A 109 -18.00 3.22 4.45
CA VAL A 109 -17.46 1.87 4.18
C VAL A 109 -16.60 1.43 5.35
N VAL A 110 -16.77 0.17 5.74
CA VAL A 110 -15.99 -0.48 6.79
C VAL A 110 -15.13 -1.58 6.17
N ARG A 111 -13.85 -1.59 6.53
CA ARG A 111 -12.88 -2.63 6.18
C ARG A 111 -12.14 -3.13 7.41
N GLU A 112 -11.67 -4.35 7.33
CA GLU A 112 -10.64 -4.85 8.25
C GLU A 112 -9.30 -4.74 7.52
N LEU A 113 -8.40 -3.96 8.08
CA LEU A 113 -7.07 -3.68 7.54
C LEU A 113 -6.05 -3.82 8.66
N PHE A 114 -4.77 -3.91 8.29
CA PHE A 114 -3.69 -3.93 9.27
C PHE A 114 -3.17 -2.51 9.51
N VAL A 115 -2.99 -2.16 10.79
CA VAL A 115 -2.12 -1.06 11.22
C VAL A 115 -0.76 -1.67 11.54
N LEU A 116 0.28 -1.23 10.85
CA LEU A 116 1.67 -1.51 11.18
C LEU A 116 2.15 -0.46 12.16
N TRP A 117 2.80 -0.88 13.23
CA TRP A 117 3.44 0.02 14.18
C TRP A 117 4.92 0.05 13.91
N LEU A 118 5.38 1.02 13.12
CA LEU A 118 6.73 1.04 12.58
C LEU A 118 7.63 1.94 13.41
N ASP A 119 8.80 1.45 13.83
CA ASP A 119 9.87 2.31 14.34
C ASP A 119 10.47 3.17 13.21
N PRO A 120 11.34 4.16 13.50
CA PRO A 120 11.85 5.07 12.48
C PRO A 120 12.62 4.39 11.34
N GLU A 121 13.37 3.31 11.64
CA GLU A 121 14.12 2.56 10.62
C GLU A 121 13.18 1.77 9.71
N GLN A 122 12.23 1.04 10.30
CA GLN A 122 11.20 0.32 9.57
C GLN A 122 10.37 1.26 8.70
N LEU A 123 10.00 2.43 9.22
CA LEU A 123 9.24 3.44 8.50
C LEU A 123 10.01 3.97 7.28
N ALA A 124 11.31 4.25 7.43
CA ALA A 124 12.17 4.68 6.33
C ALA A 124 12.27 3.63 5.22
N VAL A 125 12.32 2.34 5.58
CA VAL A 125 12.28 1.23 4.61
C VAL A 125 10.97 1.23 3.82
N ILE A 126 9.83 1.41 4.50
CA ILE A 126 8.54 1.46 3.79
C ILE A 126 8.48 2.69 2.88
N ASP A 127 8.83 3.89 3.37
CA ASP A 127 8.88 5.11 2.57
C ASP A 127 9.73 4.94 1.30
N ALA A 128 10.93 4.39 1.43
CA ALA A 128 11.82 4.13 0.32
C ALA A 128 11.19 3.15 -0.69
N SER A 129 10.53 2.10 -0.20
CA SER A 129 9.86 1.10 -1.04
C SER A 129 8.65 1.64 -1.81
N GLU A 130 7.95 2.64 -1.25
CA GLU A 130 6.82 3.32 -1.89
C GLU A 130 7.29 4.51 -2.78
N GLY A 131 8.58 4.84 -2.71
CA GLY A 131 9.22 5.90 -3.47
C GLY A 131 8.99 7.29 -2.91
N VAL A 132 8.57 7.43 -1.66
CA VAL A 132 8.27 8.74 -1.03
C VAL A 132 9.43 9.74 -1.17
N PRO A 133 10.70 9.38 -0.90
CA PRO A 133 11.82 10.33 -1.02
C PRO A 133 12.16 10.72 -2.46
N MET A 134 11.61 10.03 -3.46
CA MET A 134 11.94 10.26 -4.87
C MET A 134 10.92 11.19 -5.52
N ALA A 135 11.37 12.19 -6.28
CA ALA A 135 10.47 13.04 -7.07
C ALA A 135 9.60 12.22 -8.04
N GLY A 136 10.17 11.16 -8.63
CA GLY A 136 9.47 10.19 -9.50
C GLY A 136 8.83 9.00 -8.78
N GLY A 137 8.67 9.07 -7.45
CA GLY A 137 7.98 8.05 -6.66
C GLY A 137 6.51 7.85 -7.05
N ASN A 138 5.91 6.74 -6.62
CA ASN A 138 4.51 6.43 -6.97
C ASN A 138 3.51 6.86 -5.89
N PHE A 139 3.98 7.11 -4.67
CA PHE A 139 3.13 7.43 -3.53
C PHE A 139 3.69 8.56 -2.68
N ASP A 140 2.77 9.26 -2.01
CA ASP A 140 3.05 10.18 -0.91
C ASP A 140 2.53 9.59 0.38
N ARG A 141 3.29 9.76 1.47
CA ARG A 141 2.78 9.43 2.80
C ARG A 141 1.90 10.57 3.31
N ALA A 142 0.67 10.26 3.68
CA ALA A 142 -0.30 11.20 4.21
C ALA A 142 -0.76 10.79 5.61
N TRP A 143 -1.12 11.75 6.46
CA TRP A 143 -1.77 11.49 7.75
C TRP A 143 -3.28 11.54 7.58
N LEU A 144 -3.99 10.48 7.96
CA LEU A 144 -5.45 10.43 7.97
C LEU A 144 -5.96 10.63 9.40
N PRO A 145 -6.63 11.75 9.71
CA PRO A 145 -7.17 12.00 11.04
C PRO A 145 -8.41 11.14 11.32
N ALA A 146 -8.62 10.79 12.59
CA ALA A 146 -9.75 9.97 13.07
C ALA A 146 -11.13 10.54 12.68
N ALA A 147 -11.23 11.87 12.54
CA ALA A 147 -12.44 12.57 12.14
C ALA A 147 -12.93 12.15 10.75
N ASP A 148 -12.00 11.79 9.86
CA ASP A 148 -12.30 11.42 8.48
C ASP A 148 -12.22 9.91 8.25
N VAL A 149 -11.23 9.27 8.88
CA VAL A 149 -11.01 7.82 8.79
C VAL A 149 -10.80 7.26 10.19
N ARG A 150 -11.82 6.57 10.69
CA ARG A 150 -11.82 6.00 12.04
C ARG A 150 -11.12 4.64 12.04
N VAL A 151 -10.00 4.53 12.74
CA VAL A 151 -9.28 3.26 12.94
C VAL A 151 -9.49 2.78 14.36
N GLN A 152 -10.18 1.64 14.50
CA GLN A 152 -10.47 1.01 15.78
C GLN A 152 -9.74 -0.33 15.92
N THR A 153 -8.96 -0.48 16.98
CA THR A 153 -8.22 -1.71 17.29
C THR A 153 -9.10 -2.77 17.95
N PRO A 154 -8.61 -4.04 18.06
CA PRO A 154 -9.39 -5.14 18.62
C PRO A 154 -9.90 -4.94 20.05
N ASP A 155 -9.18 -4.18 20.87
CA ASP A 155 -9.56 -3.81 22.25
C ASP A 155 -10.59 -2.66 22.31
N GLY A 156 -11.01 -2.14 21.16
CA GLY A 156 -12.01 -1.10 21.04
C GLY A 156 -11.47 0.33 21.05
N ALA A 157 -10.17 0.53 21.31
CA ALA A 157 -9.53 1.84 21.27
C ALA A 157 -9.57 2.43 19.84
N VAL A 158 -9.65 3.76 19.77
CA VAL A 158 -9.67 4.51 18.51
C VAL A 158 -8.42 5.34 18.43
N LEU A 159 -7.68 5.20 17.32
CA LEU A 159 -6.52 6.02 17.04
C LEU A 159 -6.92 7.44 16.70
N ASP A 160 -6.07 8.41 17.06
CA ASP A 160 -6.17 9.82 16.62
C ASP A 160 -5.97 9.96 15.10
N GLY A 161 -5.30 8.98 14.49
CA GLY A 161 -5.17 8.83 13.05
C GLY A 161 -4.16 7.75 12.70
N ALA A 162 -3.89 7.60 11.41
CA ALA A 162 -2.84 6.73 10.93
C ALA A 162 -2.28 7.26 9.60
N HIS A 163 -1.03 6.92 9.32
CA HIS A 163 -0.45 7.18 8.01
C HIS A 163 -0.96 6.22 6.95
N VAL A 164 -1.00 6.69 5.71
CA VAL A 164 -1.28 5.87 4.51
C VAL A 164 -0.43 6.34 3.34
N TYR A 165 -0.27 5.50 2.33
CA TYR A 165 0.41 5.86 1.07
C TYR A 165 -0.61 6.18 -0.03
N VAL A 166 -0.75 7.46 -0.35
CA VAL A 166 -1.67 7.97 -1.39
C VAL A 166 -0.96 7.97 -2.73
N ASN A 167 -1.60 7.41 -3.77
CA ASN A 167 -0.95 7.24 -5.07
C ASN A 167 -0.89 8.56 -5.86
N ARG A 168 0.29 8.92 -6.34
CA ARG A 168 0.55 10.16 -7.12
C ARG A 168 -0.09 10.17 -8.50
N HIS A 169 -0.39 8.99 -9.05
CA HIS A 169 -1.02 8.83 -10.37
C HIS A 169 -2.55 8.75 -10.27
N GLY A 170 -3.12 8.81 -9.08
CA GLY A 170 -4.54 8.55 -8.82
C GLY A 170 -4.87 7.05 -8.84
N VAL A 171 -6.14 6.75 -9.11
CA VAL A 171 -6.67 5.38 -9.11
C VAL A 171 -7.49 5.12 -10.37
N LEU A 172 -7.61 3.86 -10.77
CA LEU A 172 -8.49 3.49 -11.87
C LEU A 172 -9.95 3.64 -11.43
N HIS A 173 -10.83 4.09 -12.31
CA HIS A 173 -12.28 4.12 -12.05
C HIS A 173 -13.01 2.92 -12.65
N ASP A 174 -14.21 2.64 -12.15
CA ASP A 174 -15.04 1.50 -12.58
C ASP A 174 -15.85 1.74 -13.87
N GLY A 175 -15.85 2.98 -14.37
CA GLY A 175 -16.59 3.41 -15.56
C GLY A 175 -17.72 4.40 -15.23
N THR A 176 -18.11 4.49 -13.96
CA THR A 176 -19.05 5.50 -13.44
C THR A 176 -18.36 6.79 -13.00
N GLY A 177 -17.03 6.80 -13.02
CA GLY A 177 -16.19 7.85 -12.43
C GLY A 177 -15.77 7.58 -10.98
N ALA A 178 -16.43 6.61 -10.30
CA ALA A 178 -16.05 6.17 -8.98
C ALA A 178 -14.77 5.29 -9.00
N PRO A 179 -13.92 5.33 -7.96
CA PRO A 179 -12.76 4.46 -7.88
C PRO A 179 -13.11 2.97 -8.02
N ARG A 180 -12.38 2.27 -8.89
CA ARG A 180 -12.49 0.83 -9.08
C ARG A 180 -11.94 0.10 -7.87
N ARG A 181 -12.77 -0.74 -7.25
CA ARG A 181 -12.36 -1.62 -6.17
C ARG A 181 -11.33 -2.66 -6.65
N HIS A 182 -10.30 -2.90 -5.84
CA HIS A 182 -9.33 -3.96 -6.10
C HIS A 182 -9.97 -5.33 -5.82
N PRO A 183 -9.88 -6.31 -6.74
CA PRO A 183 -10.58 -7.60 -6.60
C PRO A 183 -9.93 -8.57 -5.59
N GLY A 184 -8.82 -8.17 -4.98
CA GLY A 184 -8.05 -8.99 -4.03
C GLY A 184 -6.99 -9.89 -4.68
N GLU A 185 -7.02 -10.06 -6.01
CA GLU A 185 -6.10 -10.93 -6.75
C GLU A 185 -5.64 -10.29 -8.07
N GLN A 186 -4.37 -10.51 -8.47
CA GLN A 186 -3.85 -9.91 -9.70
C GLN A 186 -4.38 -10.54 -10.98
N ARG A 187 -4.56 -11.86 -11.03
CA ARG A 187 -5.00 -12.54 -12.26
C ARG A 187 -6.32 -12.01 -12.81
N PRO A 188 -7.41 -11.91 -12.02
CA PRO A 188 -8.65 -11.33 -12.51
C PRO A 188 -8.47 -9.84 -12.86
N LEU A 189 -7.73 -9.07 -12.05
CA LEU A 189 -7.48 -7.66 -12.32
C LEU A 189 -6.80 -7.45 -13.67
N ILE A 190 -5.65 -8.08 -13.90
CA ILE A 190 -4.87 -7.90 -15.12
C ILE A 190 -5.65 -8.43 -16.33
N THR A 191 -6.33 -9.57 -16.20
CA THR A 191 -7.18 -10.11 -17.28
C THR A 191 -8.23 -9.09 -17.73
N ASP A 192 -8.91 -8.44 -16.78
CA ASP A 192 -9.90 -7.41 -17.08
C ASP A 192 -9.27 -6.17 -17.72
N LEU A 193 -8.12 -5.73 -17.22
CA LEU A 193 -7.40 -4.58 -17.78
C LEU A 193 -6.97 -4.82 -19.22
N LEU A 194 -6.42 -6.01 -19.51
CA LEU A 194 -5.99 -6.43 -20.84
C LEU A 194 -7.17 -6.63 -21.80
N ARG A 195 -8.31 -7.11 -21.31
CA ARG A 195 -9.55 -7.21 -22.08
C ARG A 195 -10.09 -5.83 -22.46
N ALA A 196 -10.10 -4.91 -21.50
CA ALA A 196 -10.66 -3.57 -21.67
C ALA A 196 -9.78 -2.63 -22.52
N SER A 197 -8.47 -2.88 -22.65
CA SER A 197 -7.56 -2.03 -23.42
C SER A 197 -6.74 -2.83 -24.44
N PRO A 198 -7.06 -2.72 -25.75
CA PRO A 198 -6.23 -3.26 -26.82
C PRO A 198 -4.81 -2.68 -26.84
N ARG A 199 -4.65 -1.41 -26.45
CA ARG A 199 -3.35 -0.74 -26.40
C ARG A 199 -2.49 -1.29 -25.25
N LEU A 200 -3.09 -1.55 -24.09
CA LEU A 200 -2.39 -2.17 -22.96
C LEU A 200 -1.96 -3.58 -23.30
N ARG A 201 -2.83 -4.36 -23.98
CA ARG A 201 -2.50 -5.69 -24.49
C ARG A 201 -1.37 -5.69 -25.52
N ALA A 202 -1.31 -4.69 -26.39
CA ALA A 202 -0.20 -4.56 -27.32
C ALA A 202 1.15 -4.33 -26.59
N LEU A 203 1.15 -3.58 -25.50
CA LEU A 203 2.35 -3.35 -24.68
C LEU A 203 2.75 -4.60 -23.90
N PHE A 204 1.80 -5.16 -23.14
CA PHE A 204 2.11 -6.11 -22.07
C PHE A 204 1.78 -7.58 -22.39
N GLY A 205 1.20 -7.87 -23.54
CA GLY A 205 0.76 -9.23 -23.90
C GLY A 205 -0.69 -9.49 -23.52
N ALA A 206 -1.17 -10.70 -23.81
CA ALA A 206 -2.58 -11.09 -23.70
C ALA A 206 -2.91 -11.81 -22.39
N THR A 207 -1.90 -12.24 -21.64
CA THR A 207 -2.06 -12.97 -20.38
C THR A 207 -1.49 -12.20 -19.19
N PRO A 208 -1.96 -12.47 -17.96
CA PRO A 208 -1.34 -11.92 -16.74
C PRO A 208 0.15 -12.24 -16.63
N GLU A 209 0.56 -13.46 -17.00
CA GLU A 209 1.95 -13.90 -16.97
C GLU A 209 2.84 -13.08 -17.91
N GLU A 210 2.40 -12.84 -19.16
CA GLU A 210 3.11 -11.95 -20.09
C GLU A 210 3.18 -10.52 -19.55
N PHE A 211 2.08 -10.03 -18.98
CA PHE A 211 2.04 -8.68 -18.40
C PHE A 211 3.11 -8.53 -17.32
N CYS A 212 3.16 -9.46 -16.37
CA CYS A 212 4.15 -9.47 -15.30
C CYS A 212 5.57 -9.53 -15.85
N ALA A 213 5.84 -10.44 -16.80
CA ALA A 213 7.17 -10.63 -17.36
C ALA A 213 7.67 -9.38 -18.10
N ARG A 214 6.83 -8.78 -18.96
CA ARG A 214 7.21 -7.59 -19.73
C ARG A 214 7.36 -6.34 -18.86
N ALA A 215 6.47 -6.13 -17.91
CA ALA A 215 6.57 -5.02 -16.96
C ALA A 215 7.84 -5.10 -16.11
N ARG A 216 8.26 -6.30 -15.69
CA ARG A 216 9.53 -6.49 -14.95
C ARG A 216 10.76 -6.27 -15.80
N ALA A 217 10.67 -6.57 -17.09
CA ALA A 217 11.80 -6.46 -18.01
C ALA A 217 12.08 -5.01 -18.46
N ASP A 218 11.09 -4.13 -18.47
CA ASP A 218 11.21 -2.80 -19.07
C ASP A 218 10.51 -1.70 -18.26
N ARG A 219 11.32 -0.84 -17.61
CA ARG A 219 10.84 0.31 -16.84
C ARG A 219 10.14 1.34 -17.72
N THR A 220 10.63 1.58 -18.94
CA THR A 220 10.03 2.53 -19.88
C THR A 220 8.67 2.01 -20.37
N LEU A 221 8.52 0.69 -20.49
CA LEU A 221 7.22 0.08 -20.78
C LEU A 221 6.21 0.31 -19.65
N CYS A 222 6.62 0.18 -18.38
CA CYS A 222 5.77 0.54 -17.24
C CYS A 222 5.33 2.00 -17.29
N ASP A 223 6.26 2.93 -17.55
CA ASP A 223 5.95 4.36 -17.65
C ASP A 223 4.94 4.64 -18.79
N ARG A 224 5.09 3.95 -19.93
CA ARG A 224 4.11 4.02 -21.04
C ARG A 224 2.75 3.44 -20.65
N GLY A 225 2.72 2.32 -19.95
CA GLY A 225 1.49 1.71 -19.44
C GLY A 225 0.74 2.60 -18.46
N THR A 226 1.47 3.24 -17.54
CA THR A 226 0.93 4.21 -16.60
C THR A 226 0.33 5.41 -17.32
N ARG A 227 1.06 6.01 -18.27
CA ARG A 227 0.53 7.12 -19.10
C ARG A 227 -0.71 6.71 -19.90
N LEU A 228 -0.72 5.48 -20.41
CA LEU A 228 -1.84 4.95 -21.18
C LEU A 228 -3.15 4.95 -20.38
N PHE A 229 -3.13 4.67 -19.07
CA PHE A 229 -4.34 4.76 -18.26
C PHE A 229 -4.96 6.16 -18.30
N ALA A 230 -4.14 7.21 -18.25
CA ALA A 230 -4.60 8.59 -18.36
C ALA A 230 -5.06 8.94 -19.77
N GLU A 231 -4.33 8.51 -20.81
CA GLU A 231 -4.70 8.72 -22.22
C GLU A 231 -6.04 8.07 -22.57
N GLU A 232 -6.33 6.90 -21.99
CA GLU A 232 -7.62 6.20 -22.12
C GLU A 232 -8.70 6.74 -21.19
N ARG A 233 -8.42 7.84 -20.46
CA ARG A 233 -9.32 8.48 -19.50
C ARG A 233 -9.87 7.49 -18.47
N ARG A 234 -9.02 6.64 -17.91
CA ARG A 234 -9.38 5.60 -16.92
C ARG A 234 -9.08 5.98 -15.48
N VAL A 235 -8.52 7.17 -15.27
CA VAL A 235 -7.97 7.64 -13.99
C VAL A 235 -8.94 8.61 -13.33
N THR A 236 -9.11 8.47 -12.02
CA THR A 236 -9.84 9.38 -11.15
C THR A 236 -9.04 9.64 -9.87
N ALA A 237 -9.45 10.65 -9.10
CA ALA A 237 -8.88 10.92 -7.79
C ALA A 237 -9.27 9.81 -6.80
N SER A 238 -8.35 9.47 -5.89
CA SER A 238 -8.61 8.59 -4.76
C SER A 238 -9.53 9.23 -3.72
N GLY A 239 -9.63 10.56 -3.71
CA GLY A 239 -10.35 11.32 -2.68
C GLY A 239 -9.52 11.55 -1.41
N LEU A 240 -8.23 11.21 -1.44
CA LEU A 240 -7.29 11.34 -0.31
C LEU A 240 -6.15 12.34 -0.60
N GLU A 241 -6.11 12.92 -1.80
CA GLU A 241 -5.08 13.86 -2.23
C GLU A 241 -4.96 15.07 -1.30
N ARG A 242 -6.06 15.49 -0.68
CA ARG A 242 -6.11 16.62 0.28
C ARG A 242 -5.27 16.40 1.54
N TYR A 243 -4.92 15.16 1.88
CA TYR A 243 -4.13 14.82 3.07
C TYR A 243 -2.62 14.79 2.80
N VAL A 244 -2.22 14.86 1.53
CA VAL A 244 -0.81 14.95 1.15
C VAL A 244 -0.36 16.38 1.43
N ARG A 245 0.49 16.57 2.45
CA ARG A 245 1.18 17.84 2.65
C ARG A 245 2.13 18.03 1.47
N ARG A 246 1.85 19.03 0.63
CA ARG A 246 2.84 19.54 -0.31
C ARG A 246 3.55 20.69 0.37
N ASP A 247 4.83 20.52 0.67
CA ASP A 247 5.66 21.69 0.90
C ASP A 247 5.63 22.53 -0.39
N PRO A 248 5.39 23.84 -0.34
CA PRO A 248 5.36 24.69 -1.52
C PRO A 248 6.62 24.58 -2.39
N ASP A 249 7.75 24.18 -1.80
CA ASP A 249 9.09 24.27 -2.40
C ASP A 249 9.82 22.92 -2.58
N GLY A 250 9.21 21.78 -2.28
CA GLY A 250 9.77 20.46 -2.61
C GLY A 250 11.05 20.04 -1.88
N GLU A 251 11.41 20.68 -0.77
CA GLU A 251 12.43 20.20 0.16
C GLU A 251 11.81 19.40 1.32
N PRO A 252 12.54 18.43 1.91
CA PRO A 252 12.08 17.75 3.11
C PRO A 252 11.98 18.75 4.28
N GLY A 253 10.74 19.02 4.72
CA GLY A 253 10.48 19.85 5.89
C GLY A 253 11.20 19.32 7.15
N PRO A 254 11.59 20.22 8.07
CA PRO A 254 12.36 19.86 9.25
C PRO A 254 11.58 18.91 10.17
N PRO A 255 12.28 18.06 10.95
CA PRO A 255 11.64 17.18 11.92
C PRO A 255 10.81 18.01 12.93
N PRO A 256 9.71 17.44 13.44
CA PRO A 256 8.85 18.15 14.40
C PRO A 256 9.65 18.56 15.64
N ALA A 257 9.42 19.79 16.10
CA ALA A 257 10.01 20.28 17.33
C ALA A 257 9.53 19.43 18.52
N PRO A 258 10.41 19.12 19.49
CA PRO A 258 9.99 18.42 20.69
C PRO A 258 8.91 19.23 21.42
N PRO A 259 7.97 18.56 22.11
CA PRO A 259 6.96 19.26 22.90
C PRO A 259 7.65 20.16 23.93
N ALA A 260 7.17 21.40 24.02
CA ALA A 260 7.62 22.35 25.03
C ALA A 260 7.34 21.81 26.44
N PRO A 261 8.20 22.14 27.42
CA PRO A 261 8.13 21.60 28.78
C PRO A 261 6.83 21.95 29.53
#